data_AF-A0A836K2M1-F1
#
_entry.id   AF-A0A836K2M1-F1
#
_cell.length_a   1.000
_cell.length_b   1.000
_cell.length_c   1.000
_cell.angle_alpha   90.00
_cell.angle_beta   90.00
_cell.angle_gamma   90.00
#
_symmetry.space_group_name_H-M   'P 1'
#
loop_
_entity.id
_entity.type
_entity.pdbx_description
1 polymer ?
#
loop_
_entity_poly.entity_id
_entity_poly.type
_entity_poly.pdbx_seq_one_letter_code
_entity_poly.pdbx_strand_id
1 'polypeptide(L)'
;MKEAIKMHLAGHVKILFTLVLFSSISVFGFPDGGPVDACVKPRPNQPYHGEARSQPLSTSPYKILASSSQYEPGSQVTVTIVGAPFKGFFVQARDTTSNKWIGSWTRTPNTNIHSECSAVTHADPHDKEQATFIWNAPADARGSVYFT
;
A
#
# COMPACT_ATOMS: atom_id res chain seq x y z
N MET A 1 -22.22 -46.95 -26.26
CA MET A 1 -21.36 -46.76 -25.07
C MET A 1 -20.52 -45.48 -25.12
N LYS A 2 -19.76 -45.23 -26.20
CA LYS A 2 -18.91 -44.01 -26.33
C LYS A 2 -19.68 -42.69 -26.31
N GLU A 3 -20.86 -42.63 -26.96
CA GLU A 3 -21.67 -41.40 -27.01
C GLU A 3 -22.28 -41.02 -25.66
N ALA A 4 -22.71 -42.00 -24.85
CA ALA A 4 -23.23 -41.75 -23.50
C ALA A 4 -22.14 -41.19 -22.54
N ILE A 5 -20.91 -41.70 -22.66
CA ILE A 5 -19.74 -41.20 -21.92
C ILE A 5 -19.42 -39.74 -22.33
N LYS A 6 -19.51 -39.44 -23.63
CA LYS A 6 -19.27 -38.10 -24.19
C LYS A 6 -20.34 -37.09 -23.74
N MET A 7 -21.60 -37.53 -23.65
CA MET A 7 -22.71 -36.72 -23.14
C MET A 7 -22.60 -36.45 -21.64
N HIS A 8 -22.23 -37.44 -20.82
CA HIS A 8 -21.99 -37.23 -19.39
C HIS A 8 -20.80 -36.31 -19.13
N LEU A 9 -19.72 -36.46 -19.89
CA LEU A 9 -18.55 -35.57 -19.80
C LEU A 9 -18.90 -34.12 -20.19
N ALA A 10 -19.67 -33.91 -21.26
CA ALA A 10 -20.14 -32.58 -21.66
C ALA A 10 -21.07 -31.93 -20.62
N GLY A 11 -21.92 -32.73 -19.96
CA GLY A 11 -22.77 -32.27 -18.86
C GLY A 11 -21.95 -31.81 -17.65
N HIS A 12 -20.95 -32.58 -17.24
CA HIS A 12 -20.07 -32.23 -16.12
C HIS A 12 -19.21 -30.99 -16.41
N VAL A 13 -18.67 -30.86 -17.62
CA VAL A 13 -17.90 -29.66 -18.03
C VAL A 13 -18.77 -28.41 -17.97
N LYS A 14 -20.02 -28.48 -18.43
CA LYS A 14 -20.97 -27.35 -18.33
C LYS A 14 -21.26 -26.98 -16.88
N ILE A 15 -21.58 -27.96 -16.03
CA ILE A 15 -21.87 -27.75 -14.61
C ILE A 15 -20.66 -27.09 -13.91
N LEU A 16 -19.46 -27.60 -14.15
CA LEU A 16 -18.22 -27.05 -13.59
C LEU A 16 -17.98 -25.60 -14.04
N PHE A 17 -18.22 -25.30 -15.33
CA PHE A 17 -18.07 -23.95 -15.87
C PHE A 17 -19.06 -22.96 -15.25
N THR A 18 -20.32 -23.36 -15.06
CA THR A 18 -21.31 -22.55 -14.30
C THR A 18 -20.89 -22.34 -12.84
N LEU A 19 -20.41 -23.37 -12.16
CA LEU A 19 -19.95 -23.24 -10.77
C LEU A 19 -18.77 -22.27 -10.64
N VAL A 20 -17.82 -22.30 -11.56
CA VAL A 20 -16.69 -21.36 -11.58
C VAL A 20 -17.18 -19.92 -11.80
N LEU A 21 -18.06 -19.68 -12.77
CA LEU A 21 -18.64 -18.36 -13.05
C LEU A 21 -19.43 -17.78 -11.85
N PHE A 22 -20.17 -18.63 -11.12
CA PHE A 22 -20.93 -18.21 -9.94
C PHE A 22 -20.07 -18.14 -8.66
N SER A 23 -18.84 -18.66 -8.66
CA SER A 23 -17.94 -18.63 -7.50
C SER A 23 -17.13 -17.34 -7.35
N SER A 24 -17.13 -16.46 -8.36
CA SER A 24 -16.44 -15.16 -8.32
C SER A 24 -17.15 -14.19 -7.39
N ILE A 25 -16.78 -14.22 -6.10
CA ILE A 25 -17.17 -13.19 -5.13
C ILE A 25 -16.37 -11.92 -5.47
N SER A 26 -17.06 -10.88 -5.91
CA SER A 26 -16.46 -9.54 -6.00
C SER A 26 -16.37 -8.94 -4.60
N VAL A 27 -15.15 -8.60 -4.18
CA VAL A 27 -14.92 -7.80 -2.97
C VAL A 27 -14.54 -6.38 -3.38
N PHE A 28 -15.14 -5.39 -2.72
CA PHE A 28 -14.76 -3.99 -2.90
C PHE A 28 -13.77 -3.58 -1.82
N GLY A 29 -12.70 -2.89 -2.22
CA GLY A 29 -11.80 -2.22 -1.28
C GLY A 29 -12.39 -0.90 -0.81
N PHE A 30 -12.07 -0.51 0.42
CA PHE A 30 -12.43 0.81 0.93
C PHE A 30 -11.65 1.91 0.18
N PRO A 31 -12.31 3.01 -0.23
CA PRO A 31 -11.69 4.03 -1.08
C PRO A 31 -10.89 5.09 -0.32
N ASP A 32 -10.95 5.10 1.01
CA ASP A 32 -10.61 6.22 1.89
C ASP A 32 -9.27 6.06 2.63
N GLY A 33 -8.45 5.07 2.24
CA GLY A 33 -7.12 4.90 2.82
C GLY A 33 -6.97 3.76 3.79
N GLY A 34 -5.74 3.55 4.24
CA GLY A 34 -5.45 2.64 5.34
C GLY A 34 -5.87 3.23 6.69
N PRO A 35 -6.55 2.47 7.56
CA PRO A 35 -6.89 2.92 8.92
C PRO A 35 -5.64 3.19 9.77
N VAL A 36 -5.76 4.04 10.79
CA VAL A 36 -4.67 4.34 11.74
C VAL A 36 -4.10 3.09 12.42
N ASP A 37 -4.92 2.07 12.63
CA ASP A 37 -4.50 0.84 13.30
C ASP A 37 -3.40 0.09 12.51
N ALA A 38 -3.24 0.36 11.21
CA ALA A 38 -2.15 -0.12 10.37
C ALA A 38 -0.76 0.26 10.94
N CYS A 39 -0.67 1.37 11.67
CA CYS A 39 0.56 1.83 12.31
C CYS A 39 1.08 0.87 13.39
N VAL A 40 0.19 0.21 14.12
CA VAL A 40 0.52 -0.58 15.32
C VAL A 40 0.37 -2.07 15.12
N LYS A 41 0.07 -2.53 13.89
CA LYS A 41 -0.05 -3.96 13.64
C LYS A 41 1.31 -4.66 13.85
N PRO A 42 1.34 -5.93 14.33
CA PRO A 42 2.57 -6.63 14.75
C PRO A 42 3.75 -6.65 13.76
N ARG A 43 3.42 -6.77 12.48
CA ARG A 43 4.19 -6.57 11.24
C ARG A 43 3.90 -5.15 10.69
N PRO A 44 4.73 -4.14 10.96
CA PRO A 44 4.48 -2.77 10.50
C PRO A 44 4.57 -2.68 8.97
N ASN A 45 3.71 -1.89 8.33
CA ASN A 45 3.69 -1.64 6.87
C ASN A 45 3.76 -2.93 6.02
N GLN A 46 3.08 -3.97 6.48
CA GLN A 46 2.89 -5.22 5.76
C GLN A 46 1.40 -5.49 5.55
N PRO A 47 1.02 -6.24 4.50
CA PRO A 47 -0.36 -6.64 4.29
C PRO A 47 -0.94 -7.39 5.49
N TYR A 48 -2.13 -6.98 5.94
CA TYR A 48 -2.96 -7.68 6.95
C TYR A 48 -4.14 -8.42 6.34
N HIS A 49 -3.91 -9.00 5.17
CA HIS A 49 -4.91 -9.76 4.43
C HIS A 49 -4.60 -11.26 4.53
N GLY A 50 -4.68 -11.80 5.76
CA GLY A 50 -4.39 -13.20 6.07
C GLY A 50 -2.90 -13.54 5.94
N GLU A 51 -2.59 -14.53 5.09
CA GLU A 51 -1.22 -15.01 4.90
C GLU A 51 -0.42 -14.24 3.84
N ALA A 52 -0.96 -13.15 3.28
CA ALA A 52 -0.23 -12.28 2.38
C ALA A 52 1.10 -11.78 3.01
N ARG A 53 2.13 -11.63 2.18
CA ARG A 53 3.44 -11.09 2.56
C ARG A 53 3.90 -10.09 1.51
N SER A 54 4.69 -9.10 1.94
CA SER A 54 5.30 -8.15 1.02
C SER A 54 6.22 -8.88 0.04
N GLN A 55 6.21 -8.45 -1.21
CA GLN A 55 7.18 -8.94 -2.19
C GLN A 55 8.58 -8.44 -1.84
N PRO A 56 9.65 -9.19 -2.17
CA PRO A 56 11.02 -8.70 -2.06
C PRO A 56 11.21 -7.40 -2.82
N LEU A 57 12.06 -6.50 -2.29
CA LEU A 57 12.33 -5.21 -2.93
C LEU A 57 12.87 -5.37 -4.37
N SER A 58 13.64 -6.43 -4.64
CA SER A 58 14.21 -6.72 -5.97
C SER A 58 13.15 -7.06 -7.02
N THR A 59 11.96 -7.50 -6.61
CA THR A 59 10.86 -7.87 -7.52
C THR A 59 9.65 -6.95 -7.40
N SER A 60 9.67 -6.00 -6.45
CA SER A 60 8.59 -5.03 -6.27
C SER A 60 8.44 -4.18 -7.53
N PRO A 61 7.21 -4.03 -8.07
CA PRO A 61 6.97 -3.14 -9.20
C PRO A 61 6.95 -1.66 -8.78
N TYR A 62 7.03 -1.36 -7.48
CA TYR A 62 6.96 -0.02 -6.92
C TYR A 62 8.25 0.38 -6.21
N LYS A 63 8.57 1.67 -6.25
CA LYS A 63 9.69 2.30 -5.54
C LYS A 63 9.23 3.54 -4.80
N ILE A 64 9.77 3.74 -3.60
CA ILE A 64 9.66 5.00 -2.86
C ILE A 64 10.97 5.76 -3.05
N LEU A 65 10.88 6.94 -3.64
CA LEU A 65 11.99 7.84 -3.88
C LEU A 65 11.88 9.04 -2.94
N ALA A 66 12.97 9.39 -2.26
CA ALA A 66 13.03 10.57 -1.40
C ALA A 66 14.10 11.52 -1.93
N SER A 67 13.84 12.83 -1.88
CA SER A 67 14.81 13.85 -2.29
C SER A 67 16.05 13.89 -1.39
N SER A 68 15.93 13.37 -0.16
CA SER A 68 17.03 13.17 0.78
C SER A 68 16.64 12.09 1.79
N SER A 69 17.63 11.36 2.31
CA SER A 69 17.48 10.51 3.50
C SER A 69 18.01 11.19 4.77
N GLN A 70 18.74 12.30 4.65
CA GLN A 70 19.15 13.12 5.78
C GLN A 70 18.28 14.37 5.90
N TYR A 71 18.01 14.79 7.13
CA TYR A 71 17.20 15.97 7.40
C TYR A 71 17.85 16.89 8.43
N GLU A 72 17.65 18.18 8.21
CA GLU A 72 17.93 19.26 9.15
C GLU A 72 16.64 19.72 9.82
N PRO A 73 16.71 20.43 10.96
CA PRO A 73 15.51 20.87 11.67
C PRO A 73 14.59 21.71 10.78
N GLY A 74 13.31 21.32 10.70
CA GLY A 74 12.30 22.00 9.87
C GLY A 74 12.48 21.88 8.35
N SER A 75 13.47 21.13 7.87
CA SER A 75 13.65 20.87 6.44
C SER A 75 12.50 20.02 5.86
N GLN A 76 12.33 20.10 4.55
CA GLN A 76 11.31 19.34 3.82
C GLN A 76 11.95 18.30 2.91
N VAL A 77 11.36 17.11 2.86
CA VAL A 77 11.74 16.02 1.96
C VAL A 77 10.57 15.71 1.04
N THR A 78 10.82 15.74 -0.26
CA THR A 78 9.83 15.28 -1.26
C THR A 78 9.91 13.78 -1.37
N VAL A 79 8.79 13.09 -1.20
CA VAL A 79 8.67 11.63 -1.27
C VAL A 79 7.74 11.27 -2.42
N THR A 80 8.17 10.37 -3.30
CA THR A 80 7.39 9.95 -4.47
C THR A 80 7.31 8.43 -4.58
N ILE A 81 6.10 7.91 -4.79
CA ILE A 81 5.85 6.52 -5.19
C ILE A 81 5.76 6.48 -6.71
N VAL A 82 6.55 5.61 -7.34
CA VAL A 82 6.54 5.34 -8.78
C VAL A 82 6.53 3.84 -9.05
N GLY A 83 6.16 3.44 -10.27
CA GLY A 83 6.18 2.03 -10.68
C GLY A 83 5.06 1.68 -11.64
N ALA A 84 4.47 0.50 -11.44
CA ALA A 84 3.20 0.13 -12.07
C ALA A 84 2.04 1.00 -11.54
N PRO A 85 0.90 1.10 -12.25
CA PRO A 85 -0.28 1.79 -11.75
C PRO A 85 -0.79 1.21 -10.43
N PHE A 86 -1.25 2.06 -9.52
CA PHE A 86 -1.77 1.67 -8.21
C PHE A 86 -2.96 2.55 -7.79
N LYS A 87 -3.84 2.04 -6.92
CA LYS A 87 -5.00 2.80 -6.40
C LYS A 87 -4.78 3.36 -5.01
N GLY A 88 -4.06 2.63 -4.18
CA GLY A 88 -3.85 2.97 -2.77
C GLY A 88 -2.39 2.84 -2.35
N PHE A 89 -2.06 3.57 -1.30
CA PHE A 89 -0.76 3.54 -0.64
C PHE A 89 -0.91 3.82 0.85
N PHE A 90 0.10 3.45 1.62
CA PHE A 90 0.27 3.81 3.02
C PHE A 90 1.77 3.98 3.26
N VAL A 91 2.21 5.18 3.62
CA VAL A 91 3.63 5.50 3.82
C VAL A 91 3.83 6.04 5.22
N GLN A 92 4.84 5.53 5.92
CA GLN A 92 5.31 6.04 7.21
C GLN A 92 6.72 6.62 7.09
N ALA A 93 7.00 7.67 7.86
CA ALA A 93 8.33 8.19 8.06
C ALA A 93 8.91 7.74 9.40
N ARG A 94 10.13 7.19 9.39
CA ARG A 94 10.76 6.59 10.56
C ARG A 94 12.23 7.00 10.68
N ASP A 95 12.67 7.19 11.92
CA ASP A 95 14.07 7.41 12.24
C ASP A 95 14.89 6.14 12.00
N THR A 96 16.02 6.23 11.30
CA THR A 96 16.80 5.05 10.90
C THR A 96 17.46 4.32 12.08
N THR A 97 17.66 4.99 13.22
CA THR A 97 18.37 4.41 14.36
C THR A 97 17.41 3.85 15.40
N SER A 98 16.42 4.65 15.79
CA SER A 98 15.45 4.33 16.84
C SER A 98 14.19 3.64 16.33
N ASN A 99 13.97 3.65 15.01
CA ASN A 99 12.76 3.14 14.37
C ASN A 99 11.45 3.82 14.81
N LYS A 100 11.55 4.96 15.51
CA LYS A 100 10.40 5.75 15.94
C LYS A 100 9.79 6.51 14.77
N TRP A 101 8.47 6.73 14.83
CA TRP A 101 7.79 7.65 13.91
C TRP A 101 8.27 9.08 14.18
N ILE A 102 8.60 9.80 13.11
CA ILE A 102 9.16 11.15 13.20
C ILE A 102 8.62 12.07 12.11
N GLY A 103 8.57 13.36 12.44
CA GLY A 103 8.12 14.40 11.52
C GLY A 103 6.63 14.31 11.20
N SER A 104 6.21 15.10 10.22
CA SER A 104 4.81 15.25 9.83
C SER A 104 4.67 15.33 8.32
N TRP A 105 3.49 15.01 7.79
CA TRP A 105 3.20 15.15 6.37
C TRP A 105 2.45 16.46 6.10
N THR A 106 2.78 17.13 5.01
CA THR A 106 1.98 18.24 4.50
C THR A 106 0.72 17.70 3.86
N ARG A 107 -0.43 18.31 4.18
CA ARG A 107 -1.72 17.94 3.57
C ARG A 107 -1.69 18.23 2.07
N THR A 108 -1.88 17.20 1.26
CA THR A 108 -2.11 17.32 -0.19
C THR A 108 -3.51 16.82 -0.53
N PRO A 109 -4.11 17.27 -1.66
CA PRO A 109 -5.37 16.72 -2.13
C PRO A 109 -5.31 15.20 -2.25
N ASN A 110 -6.44 14.53 -2.05
CA ASN A 110 -6.56 13.08 -2.22
C ASN A 110 -5.69 12.24 -1.26
N THR A 111 -5.33 12.81 -0.11
CA THR A 111 -4.58 12.12 0.94
C THR A 111 -5.20 12.30 2.32
N ASN A 112 -5.04 11.29 3.17
CA ASN A 112 -5.32 11.32 4.59
C ASN A 112 -4.00 11.20 5.37
N ILE A 113 -3.90 11.90 6.50
CA ILE A 113 -2.70 11.91 7.35
C ILE A 113 -3.05 11.35 8.73
N HIS A 114 -2.22 10.42 9.20
CA HIS A 114 -2.25 9.91 10.57
C HIS A 114 -1.04 10.48 11.32
N SER A 115 -1.26 11.59 12.03
CA SER A 115 -0.21 12.37 12.70
C SER A 115 0.49 11.59 13.83
N GLU A 116 -0.28 10.76 14.53
CA GLU A 116 0.10 9.90 15.65
C GLU A 116 1.15 8.85 15.31
N CYS A 117 1.35 8.58 14.00
CA CYS A 117 2.33 7.62 13.53
C CYS A 117 3.07 8.08 12.27
N SER A 118 3.15 9.39 12.05
CA SER A 118 3.85 10.03 10.92
C SER A 118 3.54 9.32 9.59
N ALA A 119 2.26 9.08 9.33
CA ALA A 119 1.81 8.33 8.15
C ALA A 119 0.93 9.17 7.21
N VAL A 120 0.96 8.82 5.92
CA VAL A 120 0.08 9.36 4.89
C VAL A 120 -0.49 8.21 4.05
N THR A 121 -1.77 8.31 3.69
CA THR A 121 -2.48 7.32 2.87
C THR A 121 -3.36 8.01 1.83
N HIS A 122 -3.84 7.26 0.84
CA HIS A 122 -4.78 7.76 -0.17
C HIS A 122 -6.13 8.12 0.46
N ALA A 123 -6.88 9.00 -0.19
CA ALA A 123 -8.26 9.35 0.20
C ALA A 123 -9.28 9.13 -0.92
N ASP A 124 -8.86 8.46 -2.00
CA ASP A 124 -9.69 8.17 -3.17
C ASP A 124 -9.25 6.87 -3.88
N PRO A 125 -10.15 6.19 -4.61
CA PRO A 125 -9.87 4.90 -5.23
C PRO A 125 -9.38 5.00 -6.69
N HIS A 126 -9.07 6.20 -7.20
CA HIS A 126 -8.67 6.35 -8.60
C HIS A 126 -7.25 5.82 -8.83
N ASP A 127 -7.02 5.36 -10.05
CA ASP A 127 -5.72 4.90 -10.50
C ASP A 127 -4.69 6.04 -10.49
N LYS A 128 -3.47 5.70 -10.07
CA LYS A 128 -2.34 6.61 -9.90
C LYS A 128 -1.14 6.02 -10.64
N GLU A 129 -0.54 6.81 -11.52
CA GLU A 129 0.74 6.50 -12.16
C GLU A 129 1.92 6.87 -11.24
N GLN A 130 1.73 7.91 -10.43
CA GLN A 130 2.64 8.31 -9.36
C GLN A 130 1.86 8.96 -8.22
N ALA A 131 2.50 9.05 -7.05
CA ALA A 131 2.01 9.88 -5.95
C ALA A 131 3.18 10.61 -5.27
N THR A 132 3.06 11.92 -5.06
CA THR A 132 4.11 12.76 -4.49
C THR A 132 3.60 13.48 -3.24
N PHE A 133 4.44 13.50 -2.21
CA PHE A 133 4.13 14.04 -0.89
C PHE A 133 5.31 14.88 -0.37
N ILE A 134 5.02 15.72 0.61
CA ILE A 134 6.04 16.48 1.33
C ILE A 134 6.03 16.02 2.79
N TRP A 135 7.18 15.52 3.25
CA TRP A 135 7.45 15.25 4.65
C TRP A 135 8.23 16.41 5.27
N ASN A 136 7.82 16.84 6.45
CA ASN A 136 8.44 17.92 7.23
C ASN A 136 9.21 17.30 8.39
N ALA A 137 10.49 17.60 8.47
CA ALA A 137 11.35 17.19 9.56
C ALA A 137 10.92 17.81 10.89
N PRO A 138 11.19 17.14 12.04
CA PRO A 138 11.05 17.76 13.36
C PRO A 138 11.80 19.10 13.43
N ALA A 139 11.26 20.06 14.19
CA ALA A 139 11.85 21.41 14.30
C ALA A 139 13.08 21.47 15.24
N ASP A 140 13.31 20.42 16.02
CA ASP A 140 14.28 20.34 17.11
C ASP A 140 15.30 19.19 16.93
N ALA A 141 15.24 18.48 15.81
CA ALA A 141 16.10 17.33 15.55
C ALA A 141 16.70 17.36 14.14
N ARG A 142 17.85 16.69 13.99
CA ARG A 142 18.50 16.38 12.72
C ARG A 142 18.84 14.91 12.70
N GLY A 143 18.95 14.31 11.53
CA GLY A 143 19.34 12.91 11.44
C GLY A 143 19.00 12.28 10.11
N SER A 144 18.70 10.99 10.17
CA SER A 144 18.41 10.17 9.00
C SER A 144 17.01 9.56 9.11
N VAL A 145 16.25 9.67 8.03
CA VAL A 145 14.87 9.21 7.92
C VAL A 145 14.77 8.19 6.79
N TYR A 146 13.91 7.20 6.98
CA TYR A 146 13.50 6.30 5.91
C TYR A 146 11.99 6.23 5.81
N PHE A 147 11.52 5.86 4.61
CA PHE A 147 10.11 5.82 4.26
C PHE A 147 9.74 4.41 3.83
N THR A 148 8.60 3.93 4.33
CA THR A 148 8.10 2.55 4.10
C THR A 148 6.60 2.53 3.93
#